data_AF-A0A7S4NS24-F1
#
_entry.id   AF-A0A7S4NS24-F1
#
_cell.length_a   1.000
_cell.length_b   1.000
_cell.length_c   1.000
_cell.angle_alpha   90.00
_cell.angle_beta   90.00
_cell.angle_gamma   90.00
#
_symmetry.space_group_name_H-M   'P 1'
#
loop_
_entity.id
_entity.type
_entity.pdbx_description
1 polymer ?
#
loop_
_entity_poly.entity_id
_entity_poly.type
_entity_poly.pdbx_seq_one_letter_code
_entity_poly.pdbx_strand_id
1 'polypeptide(L)'
;MSPTPKERNFTTYSYRVLKQVHPMTGISKDAGICVNDYANHVFNVVMAHACDLCELNKKTTLTSREVQTGVRLAIPGELAKHAVCEGTKAVSKFSSNLRGGETRKAMSQSARAGLQFPVGRVKNLMKQVWKGRIAQGAPVYMAAVMEYHVAELLELAGNAAKDYHCKRITPRHCTLAIRGDEELDKLVGNTCIKQGGVIPHIHRALIPKNKPHKAGGFGF
;
A
#
# COMPACT_ATOMS: atom_id res chain seq x y z
N MET A 1 -6.82 27.53 -10.39
CA MET A 1 -7.27 26.59 -9.34
C MET A 1 -7.92 25.40 -10.03
N SER A 2 -7.14 24.36 -10.31
CA SER A 2 -7.64 23.15 -10.99
C SER A 2 -8.58 22.38 -10.05
N PRO A 3 -9.73 21.87 -10.52
CA PRO A 3 -10.71 21.19 -9.68
C PRO A 3 -10.06 19.98 -9.02
N THR A 4 -10.11 19.90 -7.68
CA THR A 4 -9.65 18.73 -6.92
C THR A 4 -10.43 17.51 -7.42
N PRO A 5 -9.77 16.48 -7.99
CA PRO A 5 -10.46 15.29 -8.44
C PRO A 5 -11.24 14.69 -7.27
N LYS A 6 -12.50 14.26 -7.47
CA LYS A 6 -13.23 13.40 -6.52
C LYS A 6 -12.24 12.41 -5.91
N GLU A 7 -11.95 12.55 -4.62
CA GLU A 7 -10.80 11.91 -3.99
C GLU A 7 -10.79 10.41 -4.27
N ARG A 8 -9.65 9.91 -4.76
CA ARG A 8 -9.42 8.50 -5.03
C ARG A 8 -9.50 7.74 -3.70
N ASN A 9 -10.65 7.13 -3.42
CA ASN A 9 -10.91 6.45 -2.16
C ASN A 9 -10.83 4.92 -2.31
N PHE A 10 -9.94 4.31 -1.52
CA PHE A 10 -9.70 2.88 -1.41
C PHE A 10 -9.95 2.32 0.01
N THR A 11 -10.40 3.15 0.95
CA THR A 11 -10.52 2.80 2.38
C THR A 11 -11.32 1.53 2.62
N THR A 12 -12.41 1.31 1.88
CA THR A 12 -13.22 0.07 2.00
C THR A 12 -12.42 -1.18 1.64
N TYR A 13 -11.54 -1.11 0.64
CA TYR A 13 -10.73 -2.26 0.23
C TYR A 13 -9.54 -2.45 1.16
N SER A 14 -8.91 -1.36 1.61
CA SER A 14 -7.89 -1.40 2.65
C SER A 14 -8.43 -2.04 3.95
N TYR A 15 -9.69 -1.81 4.30
CA TYR A 15 -10.31 -2.48 5.44
C TYR A 15 -10.47 -3.99 5.22
N ARG A 16 -10.84 -4.43 4.01
CA ARG A 16 -10.92 -5.87 3.70
C ARG A 16 -9.55 -6.54 3.79
N VAL A 17 -8.52 -5.87 3.26
CA VAL A 17 -7.13 -6.31 3.40
C VAL A 17 -6.75 -6.40 4.88
N LEU A 18 -7.00 -5.34 5.67
CA LEU A 18 -6.73 -5.36 7.12
C LEU A 18 -7.37 -6.56 7.81
N LYS A 19 -8.58 -6.97 7.43
CA LYS A 19 -9.24 -8.13 8.05
C LYS A 19 -8.65 -9.48 7.66
N GLN A 20 -7.92 -9.57 6.54
CA GLN A 20 -7.13 -10.76 6.21
C GLN A 20 -5.85 -10.83 7.04
N VAL A 21 -5.21 -9.68 7.28
CA VAL A 21 -3.92 -9.57 7.98
C VAL A 21 -4.09 -9.60 9.51
N HIS A 22 -5.05 -8.84 10.03
CA HIS A 22 -5.35 -8.70 11.45
C HIS A 22 -6.87 -8.70 11.71
N PRO A 23 -7.49 -9.89 11.85
CA PRO A 23 -8.94 -10.03 11.98
C PRO A 23 -9.56 -9.21 13.12
N MET A 24 -8.87 -9.16 14.27
CA MET A 24 -9.37 -8.52 15.50
C MET A 24 -9.01 -7.03 15.61
N THR A 25 -8.12 -6.52 14.76
CA THR A 25 -7.64 -5.14 14.85
C THR A 25 -8.58 -4.19 14.12
N GLY A 26 -8.94 -3.08 14.76
CA GLY A 26 -9.66 -1.97 14.14
C GLY A 26 -8.73 -0.96 13.47
N ILE A 27 -9.27 -0.06 12.67
CA ILE A 27 -8.54 1.10 12.14
C ILE A 27 -9.33 2.38 12.40
N SER A 28 -8.66 3.44 12.84
CA SER A 28 -9.28 4.76 13.00
C SER A 28 -9.55 5.40 11.64
N LYS A 29 -10.48 6.36 11.58
CA LYS A 29 -10.79 7.08 10.32
C LYS A 29 -9.55 7.78 9.77
N ASP A 30 -8.80 8.46 10.64
CA ASP A 30 -7.58 9.19 10.29
C ASP A 30 -6.48 8.25 9.79
N ALA A 31 -6.31 7.09 10.42
CA ALA A 31 -5.41 6.06 9.90
C ALA A 31 -5.88 5.53 8.54
N GLY A 32 -7.19 5.39 8.33
CA GLY A 32 -7.77 5.03 7.04
C GLY A 32 -7.46 6.04 5.94
N ILE A 33 -7.40 7.34 6.27
CA ILE A 33 -6.96 8.40 5.35
C ILE A 33 -5.47 8.23 5.04
N CYS A 34 -4.62 7.99 6.05
CA CYS A 34 -3.19 7.75 5.85
C CYS A 34 -2.93 6.58 4.89
N VAL A 35 -3.62 5.46 5.09
CA VAL A 35 -3.49 4.27 4.23
C VAL A 35 -4.02 4.53 2.83
N ASN A 36 -5.08 5.33 2.70
CA ASN A 36 -5.60 5.73 1.39
C ASN A 36 -4.62 6.63 0.62
N ASP A 37 -4.03 7.60 1.30
CA ASP A 37 -3.02 8.50 0.72
C ASP A 37 -1.78 7.71 0.31
N TYR A 38 -1.35 6.76 1.13
CA TYR A 38 -0.27 5.82 0.79
C TYR A 38 -0.60 4.97 -0.46
N ALA A 39 -1.80 4.40 -0.54
CA ALA A 39 -2.23 3.64 -1.72
C ALA A 39 -2.20 4.49 -3.00
N ASN A 40 -2.63 5.76 -2.89
CA ASN A 40 -2.57 6.72 -4.00
C ASN A 40 -1.14 7.09 -4.38
N HIS A 41 -0.25 7.23 -3.40
CA HIS A 41 1.17 7.46 -3.63
C HIS A 41 1.79 6.33 -4.45
N VAL A 42 1.60 5.07 -4.02
CA VAL A 42 2.08 3.88 -4.75
C VAL A 42 1.58 3.87 -6.19
N PHE A 43 0.28 4.15 -6.40
CA PHE A 43 -0.28 4.24 -7.75
C PHE A 43 0.42 5.30 -8.59
N ASN A 44 0.61 6.51 -8.04
CA ASN A 44 1.17 7.64 -8.79
C ASN A 44 2.63 7.39 -9.18
N VAL A 45 3.46 6.91 -8.24
CA VAL A 45 4.89 6.66 -8.51
C VAL A 45 5.04 5.59 -9.58
N VAL A 46 4.34 4.44 -9.45
CA VAL A 46 4.43 3.37 -10.45
C VAL A 46 3.86 3.81 -11.81
N MET A 47 2.75 4.55 -11.82
CA MET A 47 2.13 5.02 -13.06
C MET A 47 3.01 6.02 -13.81
N ALA A 48 3.71 6.92 -13.12
CA ALA A 48 4.63 7.87 -13.75
C ALA A 48 5.68 7.12 -14.58
N HIS A 49 6.41 6.19 -13.95
CA HIS A 49 7.41 5.38 -14.65
C HIS A 49 6.81 4.50 -15.76
N ALA A 50 5.63 3.91 -15.54
CA ALA A 50 4.98 3.07 -16.55
C ALA A 50 4.55 3.88 -17.79
N CYS A 51 4.06 5.11 -17.61
CA CYS A 51 3.72 6.03 -18.69
C CYS A 51 4.97 6.46 -19.46
N ASP A 52 6.01 6.90 -18.76
CA ASP A 52 7.29 7.30 -19.38
C ASP A 52 7.87 6.17 -20.23
N LEU A 53 7.88 4.93 -19.70
CA LEU A 53 8.34 3.76 -20.45
C LEU A 53 7.50 3.46 -21.69
N CYS A 54 6.20 3.67 -21.63
CA CYS A 54 5.31 3.44 -22.76
C CYS A 54 5.59 4.45 -23.88
N GLU A 55 5.81 5.72 -23.53
CA GLU A 55 6.18 6.81 -24.44
C GLU A 55 7.57 6.59 -25.05
N LEU A 56 8.57 6.26 -24.23
CA LEU A 56 9.93 5.96 -24.68
C LEU A 56 9.97 4.80 -25.69
N ASN A 57 9.14 3.78 -25.47
CA ASN A 57 9.01 2.64 -26.38
C ASN A 57 8.11 2.92 -27.59
N LYS A 58 7.60 4.14 -27.76
CA LYS A 58 6.68 4.55 -28.84
C LYS A 58 5.44 3.65 -28.95
N LYS A 59 4.96 3.13 -27.82
CA LYS A 59 3.77 2.28 -27.77
C LYS A 59 2.53 3.13 -27.49
N THR A 60 1.44 2.81 -28.17
CA THR A 60 0.13 3.44 -27.93
C THR A 60 -0.71 2.69 -26.89
N THR A 61 -0.26 1.51 -26.46
CA THR A 61 -0.98 0.63 -25.53
C THR A 61 -0.14 0.35 -24.30
N LEU A 62 -0.62 0.79 -23.13
CA LEU A 62 -0.01 0.50 -21.84
C LEU A 62 -0.35 -0.94 -21.43
N THR A 63 0.66 -1.77 -21.20
CA THR A 63 0.50 -3.18 -20.83
C THR A 63 1.02 -3.47 -19.42
N SER A 64 0.79 -4.68 -18.93
CA SER A 64 1.37 -5.13 -17.64
C SER A 64 2.90 -5.14 -17.67
N ARG A 65 3.54 -5.20 -18.84
CA ARG A 65 5.00 -5.14 -18.95
C ARG A 65 5.55 -3.78 -18.55
N GLU A 66 4.96 -2.70 -19.04
CA GLU A 66 5.38 -1.35 -18.67
C GLU A 66 5.12 -1.08 -17.17
N VAL A 67 3.99 -1.58 -16.63
CA VAL A 67 3.71 -1.50 -15.19
C VAL A 67 4.74 -2.29 -14.37
N GLN A 68 5.07 -3.52 -14.77
CA GLN A 68 6.07 -4.35 -14.11
C GLN A 68 7.46 -3.69 -14.09
N THR A 69 7.89 -3.11 -15.21
CA THR A 69 9.15 -2.38 -15.25
C THR A 69 9.07 -1.11 -14.40
N GLY A 70 7.95 -0.39 -14.44
CA GLY A 70 7.70 0.77 -13.58
C GLY A 70 7.82 0.42 -12.09
N VAL A 71 7.29 -0.73 -11.64
CA VAL A 71 7.45 -1.24 -10.27
C VAL A 71 8.93 -1.42 -9.92
N ARG A 72 9.71 -2.05 -10.81
CA ARG A 72 11.14 -2.31 -10.57
C ARG A 72 11.99 -1.04 -10.52
N LEU A 73 11.53 0.05 -11.13
CA LEU A 73 12.19 1.35 -11.09
C LEU A 73 11.75 2.18 -9.88
N ALA A 74 10.47 2.10 -9.51
CA ALA A 74 9.84 2.92 -8.48
C ALA A 74 10.08 2.41 -7.06
N ILE A 75 10.06 1.09 -6.88
CA ILE A 75 9.98 0.46 -5.57
C ILE A 75 11.37 -0.11 -5.24
N PRO A 76 11.87 0.07 -4.01
CA PRO A 76 13.19 -0.41 -3.62
C PRO A 76 13.22 -1.92 -3.34
N GLY A 77 14.42 -2.49 -3.53
CA GLY A 77 14.87 -3.78 -2.99
C GLY A 77 13.88 -4.93 -2.99
N GLU A 78 13.60 -5.50 -1.82
CA GLU A 78 12.77 -6.70 -1.66
C GLU A 78 11.28 -6.40 -1.90
N LEU A 79 10.79 -5.23 -1.50
CA LEU A 79 9.42 -4.78 -1.81
C LEU A 79 9.12 -4.88 -3.31
N ALA A 80 10.06 -4.51 -4.18
CA ALA A 80 9.88 -4.58 -5.63
C ALA A 80 9.77 -6.03 -6.13
N LYS A 81 10.57 -6.94 -5.58
CA LYS A 81 10.57 -8.35 -5.97
C LYS A 81 9.23 -9.00 -5.62
N HIS A 82 8.75 -8.80 -4.39
CA HIS A 82 7.45 -9.32 -3.94
C HIS A 82 6.28 -8.71 -4.72
N ALA A 83 6.30 -7.39 -4.95
CA ALA A 83 5.28 -6.72 -5.75
C ALA A 83 5.20 -7.28 -7.18
N VAL A 84 6.34 -7.60 -7.79
CA VAL A 84 6.39 -8.21 -9.12
C VAL A 84 5.81 -9.63 -9.10
N CYS A 85 6.12 -10.42 -8.07
CA CYS A 85 5.57 -11.76 -7.90
C CYS A 85 4.04 -11.72 -7.77
N GLU A 86 3.49 -10.87 -6.90
CA GLU A 86 2.05 -10.73 -6.71
C GLU A 86 1.34 -10.21 -7.96
N GLY A 87 1.93 -9.23 -8.65
CA GLY A 87 1.41 -8.75 -9.94
C GLY A 87 1.34 -9.84 -11.01
N THR A 88 2.39 -10.65 -11.13
CA THR A 88 2.48 -11.74 -12.10
C THR A 88 1.46 -12.84 -11.79
N LYS A 89 1.33 -13.22 -10.52
CA LYS A 89 0.37 -14.20 -10.02
C LYS A 89 -1.08 -13.76 -10.28
N ALA A 90 -1.41 -12.50 -10.00
CA ALA A 90 -2.73 -11.94 -10.24
C ALA A 90 -3.10 -11.95 -11.74
N VAL A 91 -2.17 -11.57 -12.63
CA VAL A 91 -2.40 -11.60 -14.09
C VAL A 91 -2.56 -13.03 -14.61
N SER A 92 -1.75 -13.97 -14.10
CA SER A 92 -1.87 -15.39 -14.46
C SER A 92 -3.22 -15.97 -14.05
N LYS A 93 -3.67 -15.70 -12.81
CA LYS A 93 -4.98 -16.13 -12.30
C LYS A 93 -6.14 -15.47 -13.05
N PHE A 94 -6.01 -14.19 -13.38
CA PHE A 94 -7.00 -13.50 -14.20
C PHE A 94 -7.11 -14.12 -15.61
N SER A 95 -5.97 -14.48 -16.20
CA SER A 95 -5.90 -15.06 -17.55
C SER A 95 -6.39 -16.50 -17.60
N SER A 96 -6.12 -17.32 -16.60
CA SER A 96 -6.65 -18.69 -16.51
C SER A 96 -8.18 -18.69 -16.42
N ASN A 97 -8.73 -17.82 -15.57
CA ASN A 97 -10.18 -17.64 -15.41
C ASN A 97 -10.87 -17.00 -16.63
N LEU A 98 -10.11 -16.39 -17.55
CA LEU A 98 -10.60 -15.91 -18.85
C LEU A 98 -10.72 -17.04 -19.88
N ARG A 99 -9.81 -18.02 -19.83
CA ARG A 99 -9.69 -19.09 -20.83
C ARG A 99 -10.55 -20.33 -20.54
N GLY A 100 -11.03 -20.52 -19.31
CA GLY A 100 -11.94 -21.61 -18.95
C GLY A 100 -13.28 -21.54 -19.69
N GLY A 101 -13.61 -22.59 -20.45
CA GLY A 101 -14.90 -22.81 -21.10
C GLY A 101 -15.75 -23.73 -20.23
N GLU A 102 -16.92 -23.22 -19.83
CA GLU A 102 -18.17 -23.85 -19.37
C GLU A 102 -18.78 -23.12 -18.17
N THR A 103 -20.08 -22.84 -18.27
CA THR A 103 -20.96 -22.12 -17.30
C THR A 103 -20.30 -21.02 -16.46
N ARG A 104 -19.86 -19.95 -17.13
CA ARG A 104 -19.27 -18.78 -16.45
C ARG A 104 -20.31 -18.06 -15.60
N LYS A 105 -20.17 -18.09 -14.27
CA LYS A 105 -20.75 -17.04 -13.42
C LYS A 105 -20.17 -15.69 -13.84
N ALA A 106 -21.02 -14.68 -13.97
CA ALA A 106 -20.59 -13.30 -14.23
C ALA A 106 -19.77 -12.79 -13.03
N MET A 107 -18.45 -12.98 -13.09
CA MET A 107 -17.54 -12.50 -12.04
C MET A 107 -16.94 -11.14 -12.40
N SER A 108 -16.73 -10.31 -11.38
CA SER A 108 -15.99 -9.05 -11.50
C SER A 108 -14.51 -9.29 -11.84
N GLN A 109 -13.83 -8.28 -12.39
CA GLN A 109 -12.40 -8.39 -12.72
C GLN A 109 -11.53 -8.66 -11.47
N SER A 110 -11.84 -8.01 -10.35
CA SER A 110 -11.17 -8.25 -9.06
C SER A 110 -11.36 -9.69 -8.58
N ALA A 111 -12.59 -10.22 -8.64
CA ALA A 111 -12.86 -11.59 -8.24
C ALA A 111 -12.11 -12.61 -9.13
N ARG A 112 -12.04 -12.36 -10.44
CA ARG A 112 -11.25 -13.19 -11.37
C ARG A 112 -9.76 -13.18 -11.08
N ALA A 113 -9.22 -12.05 -10.65
CA ALA A 113 -7.82 -11.91 -10.25
C ALA A 113 -7.55 -12.40 -8.81
N GLY A 114 -8.59 -12.61 -8.00
CA GLY A 114 -8.47 -12.96 -6.59
C GLY A 114 -8.00 -11.79 -5.71
N LEU A 115 -8.32 -10.56 -6.09
CA LEU A 115 -7.90 -9.33 -5.42
C LEU A 115 -9.05 -8.72 -4.62
N GLN A 116 -8.76 -8.19 -3.45
CA GLN A 116 -9.66 -7.30 -2.72
C GLN A 116 -9.75 -5.93 -3.40
N PHE A 117 -8.66 -5.45 -3.98
CA PHE A 117 -8.57 -4.14 -4.61
C PHE A 117 -9.41 -4.06 -5.89
N PRO A 118 -9.98 -2.88 -6.21
CA PRO A 118 -10.93 -2.70 -7.29
C PRO A 118 -10.26 -2.51 -8.65
N VAL A 119 -10.02 -3.59 -9.40
CA VAL A 119 -9.39 -3.58 -10.73
C VAL A 119 -10.08 -2.61 -11.69
N GLY A 120 -11.42 -2.57 -11.70
CA GLY A 120 -12.17 -1.66 -12.55
C GLY A 120 -11.96 -0.17 -12.21
N ARG A 121 -11.85 0.16 -10.92
CA ARG A 121 -11.56 1.52 -10.47
C ARG A 121 -10.13 1.91 -10.81
N VAL A 122 -9.17 1.02 -10.54
CA VAL A 122 -7.76 1.21 -10.93
C VAL A 122 -7.65 1.45 -12.44
N LYS A 123 -8.34 0.67 -13.28
CA LYS A 123 -8.41 0.90 -14.72
C LYS A 123 -8.91 2.31 -15.08
N ASN A 124 -9.97 2.78 -14.43
CA ASN A 124 -10.50 4.12 -14.66
C ASN A 124 -9.51 5.22 -14.23
N LEU A 125 -8.74 5.01 -13.16
CA LEU A 125 -7.67 5.92 -12.78
C LEU A 125 -6.52 5.91 -13.78
N MET A 126 -6.13 4.74 -14.28
CA MET A 126 -5.10 4.65 -15.32
C MET A 126 -5.53 5.38 -16.59
N LYS A 127 -6.83 5.34 -16.95
CA LYS A 127 -7.39 6.11 -18.08
C LYS A 127 -7.36 7.62 -17.88
N GLN A 128 -7.35 8.11 -16.65
CA GLN A 128 -7.21 9.55 -16.38
C GLN A 128 -5.78 10.04 -16.61
N VAL A 129 -4.80 9.15 -16.49
CA VAL A 129 -3.37 9.47 -16.65
C VAL A 129 -2.89 9.17 -18.09
N TRP A 130 -3.27 8.02 -18.64
CA TRP A 130 -2.83 7.57 -19.96
C TRP A 130 -3.90 7.81 -21.03
N LYS A 131 -3.55 8.57 -22.07
CA LYS A 131 -4.45 8.89 -23.19
C LYS A 131 -4.62 7.75 -24.21
N GLY A 132 -3.70 6.79 -24.23
CA GLY A 132 -3.71 5.66 -25.15
C GLY A 132 -4.58 4.48 -24.67
N ARG A 133 -4.46 3.35 -25.38
CA ARG A 133 -5.14 2.11 -24.98
C ARG A 133 -4.51 1.51 -23.73
N ILE A 134 -5.30 0.80 -22.93
CA ILE A 134 -4.83 0.09 -21.74
C ILE A 134 -5.22 -1.39 -21.88
N ALA A 135 -4.22 -2.27 -21.91
CA ALA A 135 -4.43 -3.71 -21.97
C ALA A 135 -5.08 -4.24 -20.69
N GLN A 136 -5.86 -5.32 -20.77
CA GLN A 136 -6.64 -5.82 -19.62
C GLN A 136 -5.76 -6.28 -18.44
N GLY A 137 -4.55 -6.77 -18.69
CA GLY A 137 -3.61 -7.20 -17.66
C GLY A 137 -2.97 -6.04 -16.87
N ALA A 138 -2.86 -4.84 -17.45
CA ALA A 138 -2.22 -3.69 -16.80
C ALA A 138 -2.93 -3.23 -15.51
N PRO A 139 -4.27 -3.02 -15.48
CA PRO A 139 -4.97 -2.65 -14.25
C PRO A 139 -5.05 -3.79 -13.24
N VAL A 140 -5.00 -5.05 -13.68
CA VAL A 140 -4.92 -6.21 -12.77
C VAL A 140 -3.58 -6.19 -12.04
N TYR A 141 -2.49 -6.00 -12.78
CA TYR A 141 -1.14 -5.91 -12.24
C TYR A 141 -1.03 -4.74 -11.25
N MET A 142 -1.47 -3.54 -11.65
CA MET A 142 -1.44 -2.35 -10.79
C MET A 142 -2.26 -2.56 -9.51
N ALA A 143 -3.46 -3.14 -9.60
CA ALA A 143 -4.29 -3.41 -8.42
C ALA A 143 -3.61 -4.39 -7.45
N ALA A 144 -2.94 -5.41 -7.96
CA ALA A 144 -2.20 -6.37 -7.13
C ALA A 144 -1.02 -5.71 -6.40
N VAL A 145 -0.27 -4.83 -7.10
CA VAL A 145 0.84 -4.07 -6.50
C VAL A 145 0.33 -3.16 -5.39
N MET A 146 -0.78 -2.44 -5.62
CA MET A 146 -1.39 -1.58 -4.60
C MET A 146 -1.89 -2.39 -3.39
N GLU A 147 -2.53 -3.54 -3.62
CA GLU A 147 -3.02 -4.43 -2.56
C GLU A 147 -1.87 -4.96 -1.70
N TYR A 148 -0.79 -5.43 -2.34
CA TYR A 148 0.41 -5.90 -1.66
C TYR A 148 1.01 -4.82 -0.75
N HIS A 149 1.26 -3.62 -1.27
CA HIS A 149 1.86 -2.54 -0.46
C HIS A 149 0.96 -2.09 0.68
N VAL A 150 -0.35 -2.06 0.46
CA VAL A 150 -1.31 -1.72 1.52
C VAL A 150 -1.36 -2.83 2.58
N ALA A 151 -1.25 -4.10 2.19
CA ALA A 151 -1.15 -5.21 3.14
C ALA A 151 0.12 -5.09 3.99
N GLU A 152 1.28 -4.83 3.37
CA GLU A 152 2.57 -4.64 4.05
C GLU A 152 2.50 -3.52 5.10
N LEU A 153 1.98 -2.34 4.71
CA LEU A 153 1.78 -1.22 5.62
C LEU A 153 0.85 -1.58 6.78
N LEU A 154 -0.26 -2.29 6.52
CA LEU A 154 -1.24 -2.66 7.53
C LEU A 154 -0.73 -3.74 8.49
N GLU A 155 0.10 -4.67 8.01
CA GLU A 155 0.81 -5.66 8.83
C GLU A 155 1.73 -4.96 9.83
N LEU A 156 2.64 -4.11 9.35
CA LEU A 156 3.56 -3.38 10.21
C LEU A 156 2.83 -2.43 11.18
N ALA A 157 1.84 -1.68 10.70
CA ALA A 157 1.07 -0.76 11.53
C ALA A 157 0.20 -1.50 12.55
N GLY A 158 -0.30 -2.69 12.21
CA GLY A 158 -1.07 -3.51 13.12
C GLY A 158 -0.21 -4.20 14.18
N ASN A 159 1.00 -4.62 13.84
CA ASN A 159 1.98 -5.10 14.81
C ASN A 159 2.43 -3.98 15.75
N ALA A 160 2.74 -2.79 15.23
CA ALA A 160 3.00 -1.61 16.05
C ALA A 160 1.82 -1.30 17.00
N ALA A 161 0.58 -1.40 16.53
CA ALA A 161 -0.59 -1.20 17.39
C ALA A 161 -0.67 -2.25 18.52
N LYS A 162 -0.37 -3.52 18.24
CA LYS A 162 -0.36 -4.59 19.25
C LYS A 162 0.74 -4.38 20.30
N ASP A 163 1.91 -3.90 19.88
CA ASP A 163 3.04 -3.63 20.78
C ASP A 163 2.72 -2.53 21.79
N TYR A 164 1.92 -1.55 21.39
CA TYR A 164 1.36 -0.53 22.29
C TYR A 164 0.04 -0.96 22.97
N HIS A 165 -0.30 -2.26 22.95
CA HIS A 165 -1.53 -2.83 23.51
C HIS A 165 -2.83 -2.15 23.02
N CYS A 166 -2.79 -1.60 21.80
CA CYS A 166 -3.91 -0.88 21.19
C CYS A 166 -4.72 -1.81 20.28
N LYS A 167 -6.04 -1.87 20.49
CA LYS A 167 -6.97 -2.64 19.63
C LYS A 167 -7.24 -2.00 18.26
N ARG A 168 -6.70 -0.80 18.01
CA ARG A 168 -6.98 0.02 16.83
C ARG A 168 -5.72 0.68 16.28
N ILE A 169 -5.54 0.63 14.97
CA ILE A 169 -4.49 1.34 14.24
C ILE A 169 -4.82 2.84 14.21
N THR A 170 -3.85 3.67 14.57
CA THR A 170 -3.89 5.13 14.56
C THR A 170 -2.88 5.68 13.54
N PRO A 171 -2.97 6.95 13.11
CA PRO A 171 -1.99 7.56 12.21
C PRO A 171 -0.53 7.42 12.71
N ARG A 172 -0.35 7.44 14.03
CA ARG A 172 0.96 7.21 14.67
C ARG A 172 1.50 5.83 14.33
N HIS A 173 0.68 4.78 14.39
CA HIS A 173 1.13 3.43 14.04
C HIS A 173 1.50 3.32 12.56
N CYS A 174 0.77 3.98 11.65
CA CYS A 174 1.15 4.04 10.23
C CYS A 174 2.48 4.76 10.02
N THR A 175 2.73 5.82 10.78
CA THR A 175 3.98 6.58 10.70
C THR A 175 5.15 5.78 11.26
N LEU A 176 4.97 5.09 12.39
CA LEU A 176 5.98 4.20 12.94
C LEU A 176 6.29 3.05 11.99
N ALA A 177 5.29 2.47 11.34
CA ALA A 177 5.47 1.42 10.35
C ALA A 177 6.28 1.89 9.14
N ILE A 178 5.93 3.04 8.55
CA ILE A 178 6.63 3.57 7.37
C ILE A 178 8.05 3.99 7.71
N ARG A 179 8.23 4.73 8.81
CA ARG A 179 9.54 5.29 9.18
C ARG A 179 10.47 4.29 9.86
N GLY A 180 9.92 3.21 10.39
CA GLY A 180 10.68 2.10 10.97
C GLY A 180 11.18 1.09 9.93
N ASP A 181 10.65 1.14 8.71
CA ASP A 181 11.05 0.26 7.61
C ASP A 181 11.79 1.07 6.53
N GLU A 182 13.04 0.72 6.27
CA GLU A 182 13.88 1.50 5.35
C GLU A 182 13.37 1.52 3.89
N GLU A 183 12.71 0.45 3.45
CA GLU A 183 12.23 0.33 2.08
C GLU A 183 10.94 1.14 1.88
N LEU A 184 10.02 1.08 2.85
CA LEU A 184 8.82 1.92 2.89
C LEU A 184 9.17 3.40 3.07
N ASP A 185 10.13 3.72 3.92
CA ASP A 185 10.59 5.10 4.12
C ASP A 185 11.17 5.69 2.83
N LYS A 186 12.00 4.93 2.10
CA LYS A 186 12.53 5.33 0.79
C LYS A 186 11.42 5.50 -0.24
N LEU A 187 10.44 4.60 -0.26
CA LEU A 187 9.31 4.66 -1.21
C LEU A 187 8.41 5.88 -0.97
N VAL A 188 8.16 6.24 0.30
CA VAL A 188 7.35 7.41 0.66
C VAL A 188 8.16 8.72 0.57
N GLY A 189 9.46 8.65 0.86
CA GLY A 189 10.39 9.76 0.85
C GLY A 189 9.95 10.91 1.77
N ASN A 190 10.03 12.13 1.25
CA ASN A 190 9.64 13.36 1.95
C ASN A 190 8.13 13.62 1.95
N THR A 191 7.32 12.72 1.39
CA THR A 191 5.86 12.92 1.34
C THR A 191 5.29 12.88 2.75
N CYS A 192 4.59 13.95 3.16
CA CYS A 192 4.02 14.07 4.48
C CYS A 192 2.82 13.12 4.64
N ILE A 193 2.92 12.15 5.55
CA ILE A 193 1.76 11.38 6.04
C ILE A 193 0.94 12.34 6.89
N LYS A 194 -0.16 12.86 6.33
CA LYS A 194 -1.06 13.77 7.04
C LYS A 194 -1.45 13.14 8.38
N GLN A 195 -1.36 13.91 9.47
CA GLN A 195 -1.80 13.52 10.83
C GLN A 195 -0.97 12.43 11.53
N GLY A 196 0.17 12.00 10.96
CA GLY A 196 1.02 10.94 11.51
C GLY A 196 1.80 11.26 12.79
N GLY A 197 2.05 12.55 13.05
CA GLY A 197 2.94 13.02 14.12
C GLY A 197 4.42 12.87 13.76
N VAL A 198 5.31 13.24 14.70
CA VAL A 198 6.77 13.11 14.55
C VAL A 198 7.22 11.81 15.22
N ILE A 199 8.20 11.11 14.63
CA ILE A 199 8.84 9.93 15.23
C ILE A 199 9.38 10.32 16.62
N PRO A 200 9.16 9.51 17.67
CA PRO A 200 9.69 9.82 19.00
C PRO A 200 11.21 9.94 18.97
N HIS A 201 11.72 11.17 19.08
CA HIS A 201 13.12 11.45 19.35
C HIS A 201 13.24 12.01 20.77
N ILE A 202 13.43 11.13 21.75
CA ILE A 202 13.68 11.56 23.13
C ILE A 202 15.15 11.89 23.25
N HIS A 203 15.48 13.19 23.31
CA HIS A 203 16.85 13.64 23.57
C HIS A 203 17.34 13.01 24.87
N ARG A 204 18.57 12.47 24.92
CA ARG A 204 19.10 11.72 26.08
C ARG A 204 18.97 12.46 27.42
N ALA A 205 18.93 13.79 27.38
CA ALA A 205 18.70 14.65 28.54
C ALA A 205 17.31 14.49 29.20
N LEU A 206 16.31 14.02 28.46
CA LEU A 206 14.93 13.83 28.91
C LEU A 206 14.65 12.39 29.39
N ILE A 207 15.64 11.49 29.27
CA ILE A 207 15.56 10.15 29.87
C ILE A 207 15.79 10.33 31.38
N PRO A 208 14.84 9.94 32.25
CA PRO A 208 15.04 10.02 33.69
C PRO A 208 16.31 9.24 34.07
N LYS A 209 17.29 9.92 34.68
CA LYS A 209 18.45 9.22 35.25
C LYS A 209 17.93 8.34 36.39
N ASN A 210 17.96 7.02 36.19
CA ASN A 210 17.61 6.06 37.22
C ASN A 210 18.49 6.34 38.46
N LYS A 211 17.91 6.90 39.52
CA LYS A 211 18.57 6.92 40.83
C LYS A 211 18.45 5.51 41.38
N PRO A 212 19.54 4.90 41.87
CA PRO A 212 19.46 3.57 42.48
C PRO A 212 18.46 3.64 43.64
N HIS A 213 17.48 2.74 43.62
CA HIS A 213 16.55 2.54 44.73
C HIS A 213 17.40 2.21 45.96
N LYS A 214 17.42 3.10 46.96
CA LYS A 214 17.96 2.74 48.27
C LYS A 214 17.09 1.62 48.82
N ALA A 215 17.65 0.42 48.93
CA ALA A 215 17.07 -0.66 49.71
C ALA A 215 16.86 -0.12 51.13
N GLY A 216 15.60 -0.04 51.56
CA GLY A 216 15.24 0.32 52.92
C GLY A 216 15.80 -0.74 53.86
N GLY A 217 16.73 -0.34 54.74
CA GLY A 217 17.19 -1.19 55.83
C GLY A 217 16.04 -1.41 56.81
N PHE A 218 15.73 -2.68 57.07
CA PHE A 218 14.93 -3.08 58.21
C PHE A 218 15.76 -2.82 59.48
N GLY A 219 15.30 -1.88 60.30
CA GLY A 219 15.72 -1.73 61.70
C GLY A 219 14.84 -2.61 62.59
N PHE A 220 15.49 -3.21 63.58
CA PHE A 220 15.02 -4.13 64.62
C PHE A 220 13.63 -3.86 65.20
#